data_AF-A0A9E6JU22-F1
#
_entry.id   AF-A0A9E6JU22-F1
#
_cell.length_a   1.000
_cell.length_b   1.000
_cell.length_c   1.000
_cell.angle_alpha   90.00
_cell.angle_beta   90.00
_cell.angle_gamma   90.00
#
_symmetry.space_group_name_H-M   'P 1'
#
loop_
_entity.id
_entity.type
_entity.pdbx_description
1 polymer ?
#
loop_
_entity_poly.entity_id
_entity_poly.type
_entity_poly.pdbx_seq_one_letter_code
_entity_poly.pdbx_strand_id
1 'polypeptide(L)'
;MAVMTEFLNLIVPVSLIKEKYPGGWERCFQDHKVAIGARVWFDDYLFRDGAMNPTAMLQLLSEWWKLGFECYAEKDGKKYWKDVCVYEGSLEGAPMTCDWLAEDPESRTVYLKGTAMGEIKGRDWDLIDDWEALPFPGN
;
A
#
# COMPACT_ATOMS: atom_id res chain seq x y z
N MET A 1 -0.98 9.25 -11.26
CA MET A 1 -1.72 9.24 -9.99
C MET A 1 -0.79 8.61 -8.96
N ALA A 2 -0.99 8.94 -7.70
CA ALA A 2 -0.16 8.47 -6.61
C ALA A 2 -1.03 8.05 -5.43
N VAL A 3 -0.52 7.13 -4.62
CA VAL A 3 -1.14 6.74 -3.36
C VAL A 3 -0.28 7.19 -2.20
N MET A 4 -0.93 7.77 -1.19
CA MET A 4 -0.23 8.23 0.00
C MET A 4 0.26 7.04 0.82
N THR A 5 1.43 7.20 1.42
CA THR A 5 2.04 6.22 2.32
C THR A 5 1.98 6.71 3.76
N GLU A 6 1.64 5.81 4.67
CA GLU A 6 1.76 6.03 6.11
C GLU A 6 2.86 5.12 6.66
N PHE A 7 2.64 4.44 7.79
CA PHE A 7 3.59 3.58 8.48
C PHE A 7 4.08 2.38 7.63
N LEU A 8 3.45 1.20 7.74
CA LEU A 8 3.77 0.07 6.86
C LEU A 8 2.72 -0.02 5.76
N ASN A 9 3.16 -0.11 4.51
CA ASN A 9 2.26 -0.05 3.36
C ASN A 9 2.50 -1.25 2.45
N LEU A 10 1.48 -2.09 2.30
CA LEU A 10 1.47 -3.10 1.25
C LEU A 10 0.94 -2.45 -0.02
N ILE A 11 1.77 -2.37 -1.04
CA ILE A 11 1.45 -1.82 -2.35
C ILE A 11 1.32 -2.96 -3.36
N VAL A 12 0.24 -2.98 -4.12
CA VAL A 12 -0.02 -3.99 -5.15
C VAL A 12 -0.45 -3.31 -6.44
N PRO A 13 0.12 -3.66 -7.61
CA PRO A 13 -0.36 -3.17 -8.89
C PRO A 13 -1.81 -3.61 -9.16
N VAL A 14 -2.68 -2.68 -9.48
CA VAL A 14 -4.09 -2.94 -9.84
C VAL A 14 -4.19 -3.87 -11.06
N SER A 15 -3.23 -3.81 -11.98
CA SER A 15 -3.13 -4.75 -13.11
C SER A 15 -3.01 -6.21 -12.65
N LEU A 16 -2.18 -6.47 -11.64
CA LEU A 16 -2.02 -7.82 -11.08
C LEU A 16 -3.24 -8.25 -10.26
N ILE A 17 -3.92 -7.32 -9.60
CA ILE A 17 -5.20 -7.63 -8.93
C ILE A 17 -6.24 -8.11 -9.94
N LYS A 18 -6.37 -7.41 -11.08
CA LYS A 18 -7.27 -7.81 -12.16
C LYS A 18 -6.96 -9.19 -12.72
N GLU A 19 -5.68 -9.54 -12.80
CA GLU A 19 -5.22 -10.82 -13.36
C GLU A 19 -5.33 -11.98 -12.36
N LYS A 20 -4.87 -11.79 -11.12
CA LYS A 20 -4.60 -12.89 -10.17
C LYS A 20 -5.61 -12.99 -9.04
N TYR A 21 -6.24 -11.89 -8.63
CA TYR A 21 -7.17 -11.91 -7.50
C TYR A 21 -8.42 -12.73 -7.87
N PRO A 22 -8.87 -13.70 -7.04
CA PRO A 22 -10.08 -14.46 -7.32
C PRO A 22 -11.30 -13.54 -7.49
N GLY A 23 -11.86 -13.46 -8.69
CA GLY A 23 -12.95 -12.53 -9.03
C GLY A 23 -12.50 -11.11 -9.42
N GLY A 24 -11.19 -10.91 -9.64
CA GLY A 24 -10.62 -9.70 -10.19
C GLY A 24 -10.69 -8.48 -9.27
N TRP A 25 -10.59 -7.29 -9.90
CA TRP A 25 -10.62 -6.00 -9.21
C TRP A 25 -11.92 -5.77 -8.46
N GLU A 26 -13.05 -6.11 -9.07
CA GLU A 26 -14.38 -5.90 -8.49
C GLU A 26 -14.51 -6.66 -7.18
N ARG A 27 -14.02 -7.91 -7.14
CA ARG A 27 -14.05 -8.71 -5.92
C ARG A 27 -13.10 -8.15 -4.86
N CYS A 28 -11.86 -7.81 -5.24
CA CYS A 28 -10.90 -7.19 -4.33
C CYS A 28 -11.47 -5.90 -3.70
N PHE A 29 -12.10 -5.04 -4.50
CA PHE A 29 -12.75 -3.82 -4.02
C PHE A 29 -13.86 -4.11 -3.00
N GLN A 30 -14.73 -5.11 -3.25
CA GLN A 30 -15.79 -5.47 -2.31
C GLN A 30 -15.22 -6.04 -1.01
N ASP A 31 -14.23 -6.93 -1.09
CA ASP A 31 -13.62 -7.56 0.09
C ASP A 31 -12.94 -6.54 1.01
N HIS A 32 -12.46 -5.42 0.46
CA HIS A 32 -11.82 -4.33 1.20
C HIS A 32 -12.72 -3.12 1.45
N LYS A 33 -13.98 -3.15 1.04
CA LYS A 33 -14.87 -1.97 1.03
C LYS A 33 -14.96 -1.23 2.35
N VAL A 34 -14.95 -1.98 3.46
CA VAL A 34 -15.03 -1.43 4.83
C VAL A 34 -13.74 -0.74 5.30
N ALA A 35 -12.61 -1.00 4.62
CA ALA A 35 -11.31 -0.44 4.93
C ALA A 35 -10.93 0.75 4.03
N ILE A 36 -11.69 0.97 2.94
CA ILE A 36 -11.47 2.08 2.01
C ILE A 36 -11.66 3.42 2.74
N GLY A 37 -10.72 4.34 2.53
CA GLY A 37 -10.70 5.65 3.18
C GLY A 37 -10.08 5.62 4.59
N ALA A 38 -9.87 4.44 5.17
CA ALA A 38 -9.12 4.25 6.40
C ALA A 38 -7.71 3.76 6.07
N ARG A 39 -7.48 2.44 6.13
CA ARG A 39 -6.16 1.84 5.83
C ARG A 39 -5.99 1.46 4.35
N VAL A 40 -7.07 1.42 3.57
CA VAL A 40 -7.03 1.11 2.14
C VAL A 40 -7.24 2.37 1.30
N TRP A 41 -6.32 2.62 0.39
CA TRP A 41 -6.43 3.62 -0.67
C TRP A 41 -5.99 3.01 -2.00
N PHE A 42 -6.49 3.53 -3.10
CA PHE A 42 -6.10 3.07 -4.42
C PHE A 42 -6.23 4.19 -5.44
N ASP A 43 -5.44 4.08 -6.48
CA ASP A 43 -5.52 4.89 -7.68
C ASP A 43 -5.74 3.95 -8.91
N ASP A 44 -5.54 4.45 -10.13
CA ASP A 44 -5.75 3.66 -11.35
C ASP A 44 -4.72 2.52 -11.52
N TYR A 45 -3.59 2.60 -10.83
CA TYR A 45 -2.41 1.76 -11.00
C TYR A 45 -2.04 0.96 -9.76
N LEU A 46 -2.25 1.51 -8.57
CA LEU A 46 -1.77 1.01 -7.29
C LEU A 46 -2.91 0.88 -6.30
N PHE A 47 -2.93 -0.25 -5.61
CA PHE A 47 -3.71 -0.50 -4.42
C PHE A 47 -2.78 -0.49 -3.21
N ARG A 48 -3.14 0.22 -2.16
CA ARG A 48 -2.41 0.32 -0.90
C ARG A 48 -3.26 -0.21 0.24
N ASP A 49 -2.67 -1.06 1.08
CA ASP A 49 -3.24 -1.47 2.37
C ASP A 49 -2.24 -1.24 3.51
N GLY A 50 -2.69 -0.54 4.55
CA GLY A 50 -1.88 -0.13 5.69
C GLY A 50 -1.83 -1.16 6.83
N ALA A 51 -0.66 -1.29 7.45
CA ALA A 51 -0.48 -2.05 8.69
C ALA A 51 0.19 -1.21 9.78
N MET A 52 -0.22 -1.40 11.03
CA MET A 52 0.33 -0.68 12.18
C MET A 52 1.60 -1.31 12.76
N ASN A 53 1.91 -2.56 12.41
CA ASN A 53 3.08 -3.28 12.92
C ASN A 53 3.51 -4.41 11.98
N PRO A 54 4.74 -4.94 12.14
CA PRO A 54 5.27 -6.00 11.27
C PRO A 54 4.43 -7.27 11.28
N THR A 55 3.83 -7.66 12.41
CA THR A 55 2.98 -8.86 12.51
C THR A 55 1.74 -8.72 11.63
N ALA A 56 1.07 -7.57 11.66
CA ALA A 56 -0.08 -7.29 10.80
C ALA A 56 0.34 -7.25 9.31
N MET A 57 1.53 -6.73 8.99
CA MET A 57 2.05 -6.75 7.62
C MET A 57 2.35 -8.18 7.12
N LEU A 58 2.92 -9.05 7.96
CA LEU A 58 3.14 -10.45 7.63
C LEU A 58 1.82 -11.20 7.41
N GLN A 59 0.77 -10.87 8.16
CA GLN A 59 -0.57 -11.41 7.94
C GLN A 59 -1.10 -10.99 6.56
N LEU A 60 -0.98 -9.70 6.21
CA LEU A 60 -1.36 -9.23 4.87
C LEU A 60 -0.61 -10.01 3.78
N LEU A 61 0.72 -10.08 3.86
CA LEU A 61 1.53 -10.83 2.88
C LEU A 61 1.10 -12.30 2.77
N SER A 62 0.77 -12.94 3.89
CA SER A 62 0.30 -14.33 3.92
C SER A 62 -1.05 -14.48 3.22
N GLU A 63 -1.99 -13.54 3.41
CA GLU A 63 -3.28 -13.59 2.71
C GLU A 63 -3.11 -13.39 1.20
N TRP A 64 -2.30 -12.42 0.77
CA TRP A 64 -2.01 -12.24 -0.66
C TRP A 64 -1.30 -13.46 -1.27
N TRP A 65 -0.38 -14.08 -0.54
CA TRP A 65 0.26 -15.34 -0.96
C TRP A 65 -0.75 -16.47 -1.17
N LYS A 66 -1.69 -16.65 -0.24
CA LYS A 66 -2.76 -17.68 -0.36
C LYS A 66 -3.67 -17.45 -1.56
N LEU A 67 -3.81 -16.19 -2.00
CA LEU A 67 -4.54 -15.82 -3.22
C LEU A 67 -3.74 -16.06 -4.50
N GLY A 68 -2.49 -16.51 -4.41
CA GLY A 68 -1.65 -16.85 -5.57
C GLY A 68 -0.69 -15.74 -6.01
N PHE A 69 -0.51 -14.69 -5.19
CA PHE A 69 0.49 -13.67 -5.45
C PHE A 69 1.87 -14.15 -5.01
N GLU A 70 2.84 -14.00 -5.89
CA GLU A 70 4.25 -14.25 -5.58
C GLU A 70 4.83 -12.98 -4.96
N CYS A 71 4.83 -12.91 -3.63
CA CYS A 71 5.19 -11.70 -2.93
C CYS A 71 6.65 -11.27 -3.20
N TYR A 72 7.58 -12.21 -3.22
CA TYR A 72 8.99 -11.93 -3.49
C TYR A 72 9.59 -12.97 -4.43
N ALA A 73 10.69 -12.60 -5.06
CA ALA A 73 11.53 -13.48 -5.83
C ALA A 73 13.00 -13.27 -5.46
N GLU A 74 13.83 -14.25 -5.81
CA GLU A 74 15.28 -14.21 -5.57
C GLU A 74 16.01 -14.10 -6.91
N LYS A 75 16.97 -13.19 -6.98
CA LYS A 75 17.87 -13.01 -8.12
C LYS A 75 19.25 -12.66 -7.61
N ASP A 76 20.26 -13.39 -8.07
CA ASP A 76 21.66 -13.21 -7.68
C ASP A 76 21.86 -13.22 -6.14
N GLY A 77 21.13 -14.08 -5.42
CA GLY A 77 21.17 -14.20 -3.96
C GLY A 77 20.53 -13.04 -3.20
N LYS A 78 19.83 -12.12 -3.88
CA LYS A 78 19.08 -11.01 -3.28
C LYS A 78 17.59 -11.19 -3.49
N LYS A 79 16.81 -11.02 -2.42
CA LYS A 79 15.35 -11.00 -2.46
C LYS A 79 14.88 -9.62 -2.96
N TYR A 80 13.90 -9.61 -3.85
CA TYR A 80 13.19 -8.42 -4.31
C TYR A 80 11.69 -8.64 -4.28
N TRP A 81 10.95 -7.55 -4.12
CA TRP A 81 9.50 -7.53 -4.15
C TRP A 81 9.02 -7.76 -5.60
N LYS A 82 8.14 -8.75 -5.81
CA LYS A 82 7.70 -9.15 -7.16
C LYS A 82 6.28 -8.62 -7.42
N ASP A 83 5.25 -9.35 -7.02
CA ASP A 83 3.86 -8.98 -7.30
C ASP A 83 3.32 -7.92 -6.34
N VAL A 84 3.92 -7.79 -5.16
CA VAL A 84 3.58 -6.82 -4.12
C VAL A 84 4.85 -6.16 -3.61
N CYS A 85 4.73 -5.00 -2.99
CA CYS A 85 5.83 -4.27 -2.35
C CYS A 85 5.44 -3.87 -0.94
N VAL A 86 6.31 -4.11 0.04
CA VAL A 86 6.17 -3.47 1.36
C VAL A 86 7.02 -2.21 1.38
N TYR A 87 6.38 -1.06 1.19
CA TYR A 87 7.04 0.24 1.23
C TYR A 87 7.34 0.65 2.68
N GLU A 88 8.57 1.12 2.92
CA GLU A 88 9.21 1.28 4.24
C GLU A 88 9.32 -0.03 5.07
N GLY A 89 9.10 -1.20 4.44
CA GLY A 89 9.26 -2.50 5.08
C GLY A 89 10.62 -3.13 4.86
N SER A 90 11.04 -3.97 5.81
CA SER A 90 12.09 -4.96 5.62
C SER A 90 11.51 -6.37 5.75
N LEU A 91 12.05 -7.33 5.00
CA LEU A 91 11.79 -8.75 5.25
C LEU A 91 13.04 -9.32 5.94
N GLU A 92 12.86 -9.96 7.09
CA GLU A 92 13.98 -10.54 7.85
C GLU A 92 15.10 -9.52 8.20
N GLY A 93 14.75 -8.22 8.28
CA GLY A 93 15.70 -7.14 8.58
C GLY A 93 16.53 -6.65 7.38
N ALA A 94 16.32 -7.20 6.18
CA ALA A 94 16.96 -6.74 4.95
C ALA A 94 16.02 -5.81 4.16
N PRO A 95 16.50 -4.64 3.70
CA PRO A 95 15.74 -3.80 2.79
C PRO A 95 15.59 -4.50 1.43
N MET A 96 14.37 -4.53 0.91
CA MET A 96 14.05 -5.10 -0.39
C MET A 96 13.55 -3.99 -1.32
N THR A 97 14.05 -3.97 -2.56
CA THR A 97 13.69 -2.94 -3.54
C THR A 97 12.42 -3.30 -4.30
N CYS A 98 11.70 -2.27 -4.74
CA CYS A 98 10.52 -2.37 -5.60
C CYS A 98 10.79 -1.61 -6.91
N ASP A 99 11.29 -2.31 -7.92
CA ASP A 99 11.84 -1.69 -9.14
C ASP A 99 10.79 -0.93 -9.97
N TRP A 100 9.51 -1.27 -9.77
CA TRP A 100 8.35 -0.70 -10.45
C TRP A 100 7.68 0.46 -9.69
N LEU A 101 8.11 0.78 -8.47
CA LEU A 101 7.65 1.96 -7.74
C LEU A 101 8.63 3.12 -7.88
N ALA A 102 8.05 4.32 -7.89
CA ALA A 102 8.75 5.55 -7.62
C ALA A 102 8.12 6.22 -6.39
N GLU A 103 8.91 7.00 -5.66
CA GLU A 103 8.51 7.67 -4.43
C GLU A 103 8.61 9.19 -4.59
N ASP A 104 7.75 9.92 -3.89
CA ASP A 104 7.89 11.34 -3.64
C ASP A 104 7.91 11.58 -2.11
N PRO A 105 9.11 11.81 -1.53
CA PRO A 105 9.25 12.00 -0.09
C PRO A 105 8.56 13.26 0.45
N GLU A 106 8.39 14.30 -0.38
CA GLU A 106 7.80 15.58 0.06
C GLU A 106 6.31 15.40 0.36
N SER A 107 5.58 14.73 -0.53
CA SER A 107 4.17 14.42 -0.35
C SER A 107 3.91 13.12 0.42
N ARG A 108 4.96 12.34 0.74
CA ARG A 108 4.86 10.98 1.31
C ARG A 108 3.96 10.08 0.47
N THR A 109 4.26 9.99 -0.82
CA THR A 109 3.48 9.19 -1.76
C THR A 109 4.35 8.25 -2.58
N VAL A 110 3.71 7.23 -3.13
CA VAL A 110 4.29 6.34 -4.13
C VAL A 110 3.40 6.29 -5.37
N TYR A 111 4.03 6.10 -6.52
CA TYR A 111 3.36 6.01 -7.81
C TYR A 111 4.03 4.98 -8.71
N LEU A 112 3.30 4.49 -9.71
CA LEU A 112 3.83 3.53 -10.67
C LEU A 112 4.91 4.22 -11.53
N LYS A 113 6.13 3.66 -11.51
CA LYS A 113 7.27 4.22 -12.23
C LYS A 113 6.96 4.29 -13.74
N GLY A 114 7.29 5.43 -14.35
CA GLY A 114 6.99 5.71 -15.76
C GLY A 114 5.61 6.31 -16.01
N THR A 115 4.82 6.56 -14.97
CA THR A 115 3.57 7.33 -15.05
C THR A 115 3.74 8.72 -14.43
N ALA A 116 2.85 9.66 -14.77
CA ALA A 116 2.82 10.97 -14.12
C ALA A 116 2.20 10.85 -12.72
N MET A 117 2.80 11.51 -11.72
CA MET A 117 2.33 11.47 -10.33
C MET A 117 0.87 11.92 -10.18
N GLY A 118 0.42 12.94 -10.90
CA GLY A 118 -1.02 13.30 -10.98
C GLY A 118 -1.69 13.54 -9.62
N GLU A 119 -2.98 13.20 -9.53
CA GLU A 119 -3.76 13.30 -8.28
C GLU A 119 -3.29 12.30 -7.22
N ILE A 120 -3.24 12.74 -5.96
CA ILE A 120 -2.88 11.92 -4.80
C ILE A 120 -4.16 11.33 -4.17
N LYS A 121 -4.17 10.01 -3.99
CA LYS A 121 -5.22 9.27 -3.27
C LYS A 121 -4.72 8.92 -1.88
N GLY A 122 -5.37 9.45 -0.86
CA GLY A 122 -4.95 9.29 0.53
C GLY A 122 -5.93 9.89 1.49
N ARG A 123 -5.50 10.02 2.75
CA ARG A 123 -6.21 10.80 3.74
C ARG A 123 -6.22 12.26 3.31
N ASP A 124 -7.39 12.88 3.41
CA ASP A 124 -7.52 14.33 3.31
C ASP A 124 -7.06 14.94 4.64
N TRP A 125 -5.85 15.51 4.66
CA TRP A 125 -5.30 16.15 5.87
C TRP A 125 -5.98 17.48 6.17
N ASP A 126 -6.61 18.12 5.18
CA ASP A 126 -7.34 19.38 5.37
C ASP A 126 -8.64 19.16 6.18
N LEU A 127 -9.06 17.91 6.40
CA LEU A 127 -10.17 17.54 7.28
C LEU A 127 -9.74 17.23 8.73
N ILE A 128 -8.44 17.24 9.04
CA ILE A 128 -7.92 17.00 10.40
C ILE A 128 -7.74 18.30 11.19
N ASP A 129 -7.70 19.47 10.55
CA ASP A 129 -7.59 20.76 11.24
C ASP A 129 -8.78 21.05 12.18
N ASP A 130 -9.91 20.32 12.06
CA ASP A 130 -11.01 20.35 13.03
C ASP A 130 -10.74 19.59 14.34
N TRP A 131 -9.62 18.85 14.47
CA TRP A 131 -9.19 18.23 15.73
C TRP A 131 -8.77 19.27 16.78
N GLU A 132 -8.25 20.43 16.35
CA GLU A 132 -7.94 21.55 17.25
C GLU A 132 -9.21 22.26 17.79
N ALA A 133 -10.39 21.96 17.23
CA ALA A 133 -11.66 22.55 17.68
C ALA A 133 -12.35 21.75 18.80
N LEU A 134 -11.86 20.57 19.18
CA LEU A 134 -12.39 19.85 20.32
C LEU A 134 -11.67 20.33 21.59
N PRO A 135 -12.37 20.98 22.55
CA PRO A 135 -11.75 21.35 23.81
C PRO A 135 -11.33 20.05 24.50
N PHE A 136 -10.03 19.84 24.65
CA PHE A 136 -9.52 18.85 25.59
C PHE A 136 -10.20 19.12 26.94
N PRO A 137 -10.88 18.13 27.55
CA PRO A 137 -11.42 18.32 28.89
C PRO A 137 -10.24 18.65 29.81
N GLY A 138 -10.24 19.89 30.33
CA GLY A 138 -9.22 20.35 31.27
C GLY A 138 -9.13 19.43 32.48
N ASN A 139 -7.90 19.25 32.95
CA ASN A 139 -7.50 18.43 34.10
C ASN A 139 -8.43 18.52 35.32
#